data_AF-A0A4Q5R3N8-F1
#
_entry.id   AF-A0A4Q5R3N8-F1
#
_cell.length_a   1.000
_cell.length_b   1.000
_cell.length_c   1.000
_cell.angle_alpha   90.00
_cell.angle_beta   90.00
_cell.angle_gamma   90.00
#
_symmetry.space_group_name_H-M   'P 1'
#
loop_
_entity.id
_entity.type
_entity.pdbx_description
1 polymer ?
#
loop_
_entity_poly.entity_id
_entity_poly.type
_entity_poly.pdbx_seq_one_letter_code
_entity_poly.pdbx_strand_id
1 'polypeptide(L)'
;LRRYYAEPDFVIAGTSAGAMAMSQHMIRGGSVPDSLLKGAVKMGTGLSLLPSAIIDSHFVKRGRFGRLIEAVALYPKLIGIGLGEDTGVLITEGRLVETIGSNLVIIMDGFDIVHNNAAAAKKGTTLSIENVRMHVLAKGNVYCISERKFYVNKEAVGLVPR
;
A
#
# COMPACT_ATOMS: atom_id res chain seq x y z
N LEU A 1 -17.89 7.20 9.58
CA LEU A 1 -18.21 6.31 8.44
C LEU A 1 -19.58 6.61 7.81
N ARG A 2 -20.68 6.69 8.58
CA ARG A 2 -22.01 7.04 8.02
C ARG A 2 -21.99 8.28 7.12
N ARG A 3 -21.37 9.37 7.57
CA ARG A 3 -21.22 10.62 6.79
C ARG A 3 -20.48 10.40 5.47
N TYR A 4 -19.33 9.70 5.51
CA TYR A 4 -18.56 9.35 4.30
C TYR A 4 -19.38 8.60 3.24
N TYR A 5 -20.31 7.74 3.66
CA TYR A 5 -21.17 7.00 2.71
C TYR A 5 -22.45 7.73 2.30
N ALA A 6 -22.87 8.76 3.04
CA ALA A 6 -24.17 9.40 2.87
C ALA A 6 -24.10 10.85 2.37
N GLU A 7 -23.00 11.55 2.63
CA GLU A 7 -22.80 12.94 2.23
C GLU A 7 -21.96 12.98 0.95
N PRO A 8 -22.45 13.61 -0.15
CA PRO A 8 -21.63 13.84 -1.33
C PRO A 8 -20.42 14.70 -0.98
N ASP A 9 -19.32 14.49 -1.69
CA ASP A 9 -18.06 15.23 -1.54
C ASP A 9 -17.41 15.17 -0.14
N PHE A 10 -17.85 14.23 0.71
CA PHE A 10 -17.27 14.05 2.03
C PHE A 10 -15.88 13.41 1.95
N VAL A 11 -14.86 14.14 2.40
CA VAL A 11 -13.47 13.66 2.46
C VAL A 11 -13.16 13.05 3.82
N ILE A 12 -12.54 11.87 3.82
CA ILE A 12 -11.93 11.29 5.00
C ILE A 12 -10.40 11.32 4.85
N ALA A 13 -9.71 11.72 5.92
CA ALA A 13 -8.26 11.79 5.95
C ALA A 13 -7.72 11.09 7.21
N GLY A 14 -6.53 10.51 7.09
CA GLY A 14 -5.84 9.87 8.21
C GLY A 14 -4.34 10.04 8.06
N THR A 15 -3.65 10.30 9.17
CA THR A 15 -2.19 10.37 9.23
C THR A 15 -1.64 9.24 10.10
N SER A 16 -0.45 8.74 9.80
CA SER A 16 0.21 7.68 10.57
C SER A 16 -0.70 6.45 10.72
N ALA A 17 -1.12 6.10 11.94
CA ALA A 17 -2.05 5.01 12.20
C ALA A 17 -3.41 5.19 11.53
N GLY A 18 -3.89 6.44 11.38
CA GLY A 18 -5.14 6.74 10.67
C GLY A 18 -5.06 6.39 9.18
N ALA A 19 -3.92 6.61 8.54
CA ALA A 19 -3.69 6.21 7.15
C ALA A 19 -3.69 4.67 7.02
N MET A 20 -2.98 4.00 7.92
CA MET A 20 -2.89 2.54 7.96
C MET A 20 -4.26 1.89 8.22
N ALA A 21 -5.12 2.53 9.01
CA ALA A 21 -6.48 2.09 9.29
C ALA A 21 -7.42 2.20 8.10
N MET A 22 -7.07 2.90 7.02
CA MET A 22 -7.92 2.94 5.81
C MET A 22 -8.00 1.57 5.12
N SER A 23 -6.95 0.75 5.23
CA SER A 23 -6.91 -0.60 4.66
C SER A 23 -7.87 -1.57 5.35
N GLN A 24 -8.33 -2.59 4.63
CA GLN A 24 -9.01 -3.74 5.26
C GLN A 24 -8.00 -4.60 6.03
N HIS A 25 -6.91 -5.00 5.36
CA HIS A 25 -5.78 -5.69 5.96
C HIS A 25 -4.76 -4.67 6.43
N MET A 26 -4.73 -4.41 7.73
CA MET A 26 -3.91 -3.37 8.33
C MET A 26 -2.66 -3.96 8.97
N ILE A 27 -1.50 -3.35 8.71
CA ILE A 27 -0.29 -3.62 9.47
C ILE A 27 -0.45 -2.98 10.85
N ARG A 28 -0.51 -3.77 11.92
CA ARG A 28 -0.65 -3.27 13.31
C ARG A 28 0.70 -3.01 13.99
N GLY A 29 1.76 -3.55 13.43
CA GLY A 29 3.10 -3.48 13.99
C GLY A 29 3.97 -4.55 13.38
N GLY A 30 5.20 -4.64 13.85
CA GLY A 30 6.17 -5.62 13.40
C GLY A 30 7.58 -5.10 13.57
N SER A 31 8.51 -6.04 13.67
CA SER A 31 9.94 -5.76 13.81
C SER A 31 10.53 -5.48 12.42
N VAL A 32 11.23 -4.35 12.28
CA VAL A 32 11.96 -4.05 11.03
C VAL A 32 13.15 -5.01 10.87
N PRO A 33 14.00 -5.25 11.90
CA PRO A 33 15.10 -6.21 11.79
C PRO A 33 14.67 -7.62 11.41
N ASP A 34 13.50 -8.07 11.91
CA ASP A 34 13.01 -9.43 11.66
C ASP A 34 12.08 -9.52 10.44
N SER A 35 11.89 -8.41 9.70
CA SER A 35 11.00 -8.40 8.54
C SER A 35 11.44 -9.46 7.51
N LEU A 36 10.46 -10.08 6.84
CA LEU A 36 10.67 -11.25 5.96
C LEU A 36 10.97 -12.57 6.70
N LEU A 37 10.83 -12.60 8.03
CA LEU A 37 10.54 -13.83 8.77
C LEU A 37 9.04 -13.91 8.97
N LYS A 38 8.42 -15.00 8.55
CA LYS A 38 6.97 -15.18 8.69
C LYS A 38 6.50 -14.86 10.10
N GLY A 39 5.57 -13.91 10.21
CA GLY A 39 4.96 -13.53 11.49
C GLY A 39 5.74 -12.48 12.27
N ALA A 40 6.81 -11.91 11.69
CA ALA A 40 7.44 -10.69 12.19
C ALA A 40 6.52 -9.48 11.98
N VAL A 41 5.72 -9.48 10.91
CA VAL A 41 4.68 -8.48 10.67
C VAL A 41 3.36 -8.92 11.29
N LYS A 42 2.78 -8.04 12.12
CA LYS A 42 1.49 -8.26 12.76
C LYS A 42 0.40 -7.65 11.89
N MET A 43 -0.38 -8.49 11.23
CA MET A 43 -1.57 -8.07 10.49
C MET A 43 -2.79 -8.00 11.40
N GLY A 44 -3.77 -7.19 11.03
CA GLY A 44 -5.09 -7.15 11.63
C GLY A 44 -6.09 -6.47 10.70
N THR A 45 -7.23 -6.03 11.26
CA THR A 45 -8.32 -5.45 10.49
C THR A 45 -8.38 -3.94 10.69
N GLY A 46 -8.45 -3.18 9.60
CA GLY A 46 -8.72 -1.74 9.63
C GLY A 46 -10.18 -1.42 9.32
N LEU A 47 -10.44 -0.21 8.83
CA LEU A 47 -11.77 0.34 8.55
C LEU A 47 -12.31 -0.06 7.18
N SER A 48 -11.49 -0.70 6.33
CA SER A 48 -11.90 -1.18 5.00
C SER A 48 -12.41 -0.08 4.06
N LEU A 49 -11.85 1.13 4.16
CA LEU A 49 -12.17 2.25 3.27
C LEU A 49 -11.42 2.16 1.94
N LEU A 50 -10.26 1.51 1.93
CA LEU A 50 -9.53 1.11 0.74
C LEU A 50 -9.19 -0.38 0.82
N PRO A 51 -10.12 -1.28 0.49
CA PRO A 51 -9.91 -2.73 0.63
C PRO A 51 -8.89 -3.29 -0.37
N SER A 52 -8.60 -2.55 -1.44
CA SER A 52 -7.66 -2.92 -2.50
C SER A 52 -6.18 -2.65 -2.16
N ALA A 53 -5.88 -2.09 -0.98
CA ALA A 53 -4.52 -1.75 -0.60
C ALA A 53 -4.19 -2.01 0.88
N ILE A 54 -2.90 -2.21 1.16
CA ILE A 54 -2.29 -2.26 2.48
C ILE A 54 -1.40 -1.03 2.64
N ILE A 55 -1.65 -0.20 3.66
CA ILE A 55 -0.90 1.06 3.86
C ILE A 55 0.09 0.91 5.02
N ASP A 56 1.30 1.43 4.80
CA ASP A 56 2.34 1.57 5.81
C ASP A 56 2.83 3.03 5.87
N SER A 57 2.94 3.60 7.07
CA SER A 57 3.38 4.99 7.30
C SER A 57 4.78 5.05 7.94
N HIS A 58 5.44 6.22 7.85
CA HIS A 58 6.84 6.41 8.27
C HIS A 58 7.78 5.43 7.56
N PHE A 59 7.49 5.18 6.28
CA PHE A 59 7.97 4.00 5.57
C PHE A 59 9.47 4.10 5.27
N VAL A 60 9.88 5.20 4.63
CA VAL A 60 11.24 5.40 4.13
C VAL A 60 12.22 5.59 5.28
N LYS A 61 11.97 6.54 6.19
CA LYS A 61 12.88 6.83 7.31
C LYS A 61 13.10 5.65 8.25
N ARG A 62 12.12 4.75 8.37
CA ARG A 62 12.21 3.57 9.26
C ARG A 62 12.60 2.28 8.53
N GLY A 63 12.91 2.34 7.23
CA GLY A 63 13.32 1.17 6.45
C GLY A 63 12.27 0.05 6.41
N ARG A 64 10.97 0.39 6.36
CA ARG A 64 9.87 -0.58 6.52
C ARG A 64 9.57 -1.41 5.26
N PHE A 65 10.50 -1.47 4.30
CA PHE A 65 10.36 -2.22 3.05
C PHE A 65 10.03 -3.69 3.28
N GLY A 66 10.84 -4.40 4.08
CA GLY A 66 10.61 -5.82 4.35
C GLY A 66 9.23 -6.09 4.96
N ARG A 67 8.73 -5.17 5.79
CA ARG A 67 7.40 -5.27 6.40
C ARG A 67 6.28 -5.16 5.36
N LEU A 68 6.38 -4.21 4.44
CA LEU A 68 5.40 -4.05 3.38
C LEU A 68 5.47 -5.19 2.35
N ILE A 69 6.67 -5.68 2.05
CA ILE A 69 6.88 -6.87 1.20
C ILE A 69 6.22 -8.10 1.83
N GLU A 70 6.44 -8.36 3.13
CA GLU A 70 5.78 -9.48 3.83
C GLU A 70 4.26 -9.32 3.79
N ALA A 71 3.73 -8.11 4.01
CA ALA A 71 2.29 -7.88 3.94
C ALA A 71 1.72 -8.13 2.53
N VAL A 72 2.38 -7.65 1.47
CA VAL A 72 1.99 -7.90 0.08
C VAL A 72 2.12 -9.38 -0.27
N ALA A 73 3.15 -10.08 0.20
CA ALA A 73 3.30 -11.52 -0.01
C ALA A 73 2.20 -12.35 0.67
N LEU A 74 1.65 -11.88 1.80
CA LEU A 74 0.48 -12.50 2.43
C LEU A 74 -0.82 -12.22 1.66
N TYR A 75 -0.88 -11.12 0.91
CA TYR A 75 -2.07 -10.68 0.18
C TYR A 75 -1.71 -10.20 -1.25
N PRO A 76 -1.23 -11.09 -2.14
CA PRO A 76 -0.63 -10.70 -3.42
C PRO A 76 -1.58 -10.02 -4.40
N LYS A 77 -2.90 -10.12 -4.17
CA LYS A 77 -3.90 -9.40 -4.98
C LYS A 77 -4.01 -7.92 -4.64
N LEU A 78 -3.52 -7.50 -3.48
CA LEU A 78 -3.55 -6.11 -3.01
C LEU A 78 -2.25 -5.40 -3.35
N ILE A 79 -2.31 -4.07 -3.47
CA ILE A 79 -1.10 -3.26 -3.53
C ILE A 79 -0.66 -2.84 -2.12
N GLY A 80 0.64 -2.77 -1.90
CA GLY A 80 1.24 -2.11 -0.75
C GLY A 80 1.51 -0.64 -1.04
N ILE A 81 1.13 0.27 -0.14
CA ILE A 81 1.40 1.70 -0.21
C ILE A 81 2.30 2.08 0.97
N GLY A 82 3.57 2.34 0.70
CA GLY A 82 4.53 2.88 1.65
C GLY A 82 4.57 4.40 1.58
N LEU A 83 4.04 5.07 2.61
CA LEU A 83 4.04 6.52 2.71
C LEU A 83 5.33 7.02 3.38
N GLY A 84 6.12 7.79 2.62
CA GLY A 84 7.22 8.58 3.17
C GLY A 84 6.73 9.67 4.13
N GLU A 85 7.67 10.28 4.84
CA GLU A 85 7.39 11.40 5.74
C GLU A 85 6.87 12.62 4.98
N ASP A 86 6.00 13.42 5.60
CA ASP A 86 5.42 14.63 5.00
C ASP A 86 4.78 14.40 3.60
N THR A 87 4.23 13.20 3.41
CA THR A 87 3.69 12.73 2.13
C THR A 87 2.43 11.91 2.37
N GLY A 88 1.50 12.00 1.42
CA GLY A 88 0.25 11.27 1.43
C GLY A 88 -0.15 10.85 0.03
N VAL A 89 -1.34 10.26 -0.06
CA VAL A 89 -1.99 9.97 -1.33
C VAL A 89 -3.41 10.50 -1.29
N LEU A 90 -3.82 11.16 -2.37
CA LEU A 90 -5.21 11.45 -2.65
C LEU A 90 -5.78 10.27 -3.46
N ILE A 91 -6.83 9.65 -2.94
CA ILE A 91 -7.48 8.52 -3.61
C ILE A 91 -8.80 8.99 -4.20
N THR A 92 -8.93 8.90 -5.52
CA THR A 92 -10.17 9.19 -6.24
C THR A 92 -10.69 7.96 -6.97
N GLU A 93 -12.01 7.89 -7.17
CA GLU A 93 -12.68 6.76 -7.85
C GLU A 93 -12.39 5.38 -7.21
N GLY A 94 -11.92 5.36 -5.96
CA GLY A 94 -11.50 4.13 -5.26
C GLY A 94 -10.30 3.40 -5.87
N ARG A 95 -9.64 3.96 -6.90
CA ARG A 95 -8.60 3.28 -7.68
C ARG A 95 -7.41 4.14 -8.09
N LEU A 96 -7.55 5.46 -8.15
CA LEU A 96 -6.49 6.36 -8.58
C LEU A 96 -5.76 6.87 -7.34
N VAL A 97 -4.47 6.56 -7.23
CA VAL A 97 -3.61 6.93 -6.11
C VAL A 97 -2.69 8.05 -6.58
N GLU A 98 -3.03 9.30 -6.28
CA GLU A 98 -2.23 10.48 -6.62
C GLU A 98 -1.32 10.87 -5.45
N THR A 99 -0.01 10.95 -5.69
CA THR A 99 0.95 11.31 -4.65
C THR A 99 0.94 12.82 -4.37
N ILE A 100 0.80 13.17 -3.10
CA ILE A 100 0.82 14.55 -2.60
C ILE A 100 1.85 14.70 -1.48
N GLY A 101 2.36 15.92 -1.28
CA GLY A 101 3.39 16.22 -0.26
C GLY A 101 4.78 16.39 -0.84
N SER A 102 5.80 16.33 0.02
CA SER A 102 7.17 16.73 -0.32
C SER A 102 8.15 15.55 -0.53
N ASN A 103 7.76 14.34 -0.18
CA ASN A 103 8.59 13.13 -0.24
C ASN A 103 7.93 12.06 -1.14
N LEU A 104 8.40 10.81 -1.01
CA LEU A 104 8.06 9.71 -1.91
C LEU A 104 6.93 8.83 -1.37
N VAL A 105 6.16 8.25 -2.29
CA VAL A 105 5.28 7.11 -2.05
C VAL A 105 5.84 5.90 -2.80
N ILE A 106 5.93 4.77 -2.11
CA ILE A 106 6.32 3.50 -2.72
C ILE A 106 5.08 2.65 -2.92
N ILE A 107 4.85 2.21 -4.16
CA ILE A 107 3.86 1.17 -4.45
C ILE A 107 4.59 -0.16 -4.61
N MET A 108 4.14 -1.17 -3.88
CA MET A 108 4.56 -2.56 -4.06
C MET A 108 3.39 -3.37 -4.60
N ASP A 109 3.55 -3.96 -5.76
CA ASP A 109 2.53 -4.78 -6.39
C ASP A 109 2.97 -6.26 -6.41
N GLY A 110 2.18 -7.09 -5.74
CA GLY A 110 2.39 -8.53 -5.64
C GLY A 110 1.65 -9.37 -6.68
N PHE A 111 0.95 -8.76 -7.63
CA PHE A 111 0.05 -9.47 -8.54
C PHE A 111 0.75 -10.48 -9.45
N ASP A 112 1.95 -10.11 -9.91
CA ASP A 112 2.75 -10.93 -10.82
C ASP A 112 3.77 -11.81 -10.07
N ILE A 113 3.64 -11.95 -8.75
CA ILE A 113 4.52 -12.82 -7.96
C ILE A 113 4.48 -14.26 -8.50
N VAL A 114 5.65 -14.79 -8.85
CA VAL A 114 5.80 -16.14 -9.43
C VAL A 114 6.09 -17.17 -8.35
N HIS A 115 7.02 -16.86 -7.45
CA HIS A 115 7.36 -17.68 -6.30
C HIS A 115 7.00 -16.95 -5.01
N ASN A 116 6.32 -17.64 -4.08
CA ASN A 116 5.96 -17.09 -2.78
C ASN A 116 5.67 -18.20 -1.76
N ASN A 117 6.50 -18.30 -0.73
CA ASN A 117 6.30 -19.27 0.35
C ASN A 117 5.50 -18.69 1.56
N ALA A 118 5.09 -17.41 1.55
CA ALA A 118 4.58 -16.72 2.73
C ALA A 118 3.27 -17.30 3.30
N ALA A 119 2.41 -17.84 2.45
CA ALA A 119 1.15 -18.46 2.89
C ALA A 119 1.39 -19.78 3.64
N ALA A 120 2.35 -20.60 3.18
CA ALA A 120 2.63 -21.93 3.71
C ALA A 120 3.72 -21.94 4.80
N ALA A 121 4.56 -20.90 4.86
CA ALA A 121 5.65 -20.77 5.82
C ALA A 121 5.14 -20.83 7.27
N LYS A 122 5.89 -21.52 8.13
CA LYS A 122 5.69 -21.49 9.59
C LYS A 122 6.28 -20.21 10.15
N LYS A 123 5.80 -19.79 11.33
CA LYS A 123 6.34 -18.60 12.01
C LYS A 123 7.85 -18.74 12.23
N GLY A 124 8.60 -17.68 11.94
CA GLY A 124 10.07 -17.63 12.03
C GLY A 124 10.80 -18.20 10.82
N THR A 125 10.10 -18.77 9.84
CA THR A 125 10.71 -19.20 8.57
C THR A 125 10.97 -17.98 7.69
N THR A 126 12.14 -17.95 7.04
CA THR A 126 12.50 -16.94 6.04
C THR A 126 11.57 -17.01 4.84
N LEU A 127 11.12 -15.84 4.41
CA LEU A 127 10.29 -15.69 3.22
C LEU A 127 11.16 -15.67 1.96
N SER A 128 10.69 -16.37 0.94
CA SER A 128 11.26 -16.39 -0.40
C SER A 128 10.14 -15.95 -1.35
N ILE A 129 10.37 -14.83 -2.03
CA ILE A 129 9.37 -14.14 -2.84
C ILE A 129 10.06 -13.64 -4.11
N GLU A 130 9.47 -13.88 -5.27
CA GLU A 130 9.99 -13.46 -6.57
C GLU A 130 8.98 -12.58 -7.31
N ASN A 131 9.48 -11.63 -8.09
CA ASN A 131 8.70 -10.80 -9.02
C ASN A 131 7.68 -9.86 -8.35
N VAL A 132 8.06 -9.27 -7.21
CA VAL A 132 7.33 -8.12 -6.64
C VAL A 132 7.70 -6.87 -7.43
N ARG A 133 6.71 -6.19 -8.01
CA ARG A 133 6.95 -4.93 -8.72
C ARG A 133 6.97 -3.76 -7.76
N MET A 134 7.90 -2.83 -7.97
CA MET A 134 8.01 -1.61 -7.17
C MET A 134 7.90 -0.38 -8.07
N HIS A 135 7.09 0.58 -7.64
CA HIS A 135 7.01 1.92 -8.25
C HIS A 135 7.34 2.97 -7.20
N VAL A 136 8.13 3.97 -7.61
CA VAL A 136 8.51 5.12 -6.78
C VAL A 136 7.76 6.32 -7.33
N LEU A 137 6.89 6.92 -6.52
CA LEU A 137 6.05 8.05 -6.92
C LEU A 137 6.50 9.31 -6.17
N ALA A 138 6.75 10.37 -6.91
CA ALA A 138 6.90 11.72 -6.39
C ALA A 138 5.58 12.49 -6.53
N LYS A 139 5.54 13.70 -5.95
CA LYS A 139 4.38 14.60 -6.03
C LYS A 139 3.84 14.70 -7.47
N GLY A 140 2.54 14.49 -7.61
CA GLY A 140 1.81 14.57 -8.88
C GLY A 140 1.78 13.27 -9.68
N ASN A 141 2.64 12.28 -9.39
CA ASN A 141 2.52 10.97 -10.04
C ASN A 141 1.26 10.24 -9.59
N VAL A 142 0.73 9.39 -10.46
CA VAL A 142 -0.49 8.62 -10.20
C VAL A 142 -0.22 7.13 -10.43
N TYR A 143 -0.75 6.28 -9.55
CA TYR A 143 -0.84 4.85 -9.79
C TYR A 143 -2.31 4.42 -9.83
N CYS A 144 -2.72 3.71 -10.87
CA CYS A 144 -4.07 3.16 -10.99
C CYS A 144 -4.08 1.71 -10.53
N ILE A 145 -4.81 1.42 -9.44
CA ILE A 145 -4.86 0.09 -8.81
C ILE A 145 -5.47 -0.96 -9.75
N SER A 146 -6.57 -0.61 -10.43
CA SER A 146 -7.28 -1.55 -11.31
C SER A 146 -6.48 -1.91 -12.57
N GLU A 147 -5.74 -0.94 -13.10
CA GLU A 147 -4.90 -1.11 -14.30
C GLU A 147 -3.48 -1.55 -13.97
N ARG A 148 -3.11 -1.52 -12.68
CA ARG A 148 -1.76 -1.79 -12.16
C ARG A 148 -0.67 -0.99 -12.87
N LYS A 149 -0.96 0.28 -13.13
CA LYS A 149 -0.18 1.13 -14.03
C LYS A 149 0.23 2.44 -13.39
N PHE A 150 1.48 2.83 -13.62
CA PHE A 150 2.03 4.13 -13.26
C PHE A 150 1.77 5.17 -14.36
N TYR A 151 1.44 6.38 -13.95
CA TYR A 151 1.29 7.55 -14.81
C TYR A 151 2.12 8.69 -14.24
N VAL A 152 2.78 9.43 -15.14
CA VAL A 152 3.61 10.58 -14.77
C VAL A 152 2.80 11.69 -14.09
N ASN A 153 1.52 11.82 -14.46
CA ASN A 153 0.59 12.78 -13.87
C ASN A 153 -0.86 12.38 -14.14
N LYS A 154 -1.80 13.18 -13.63
CA LYS A 154 -3.24 12.95 -13.76
C LYS A 154 -3.74 13.11 -15.20
N GLU A 155 -3.16 14.02 -15.97
CA GLU A 155 -3.51 14.23 -17.38
C GLU A 155 -3.23 12.97 -18.20
N ALA A 156 -2.12 12.28 -17.93
CA ALA A 156 -1.75 11.04 -18.61
C ALA A 156 -2.73 9.88 -18.35
N VAL A 157 -3.54 9.93 -17.29
CA VAL A 157 -4.57 8.90 -17.02
C VAL A 157 -5.69 8.96 -18.08
N GLY A 158 -6.08 10.17 -18.51
CA GLY A 158 -7.15 10.37 -19.50
C GLY A 158 -6.75 10.11 -20.95
N LEU A 159 -5.44 9.97 -21.23
CA LEU A 159 -4.89 9.76 -22.57
C LEU A 159 -4.72 8.27 -22.92
N VAL A 160 -4.97 7.35 -21.98
CA VAL A 160 -4.92 5.91 -22.24
C VAL A 160 -6.34 5.43 -22.59
N PRO A 161 -6.54 4.76 -23.75
CA PRO A 161 -7.84 4.21 -24.12
C PRO A 161 -8.34 3.27 -23.01
N ARG A 162 -9.60 3.44 -22.60
CA ARG A 162 -10.28 2.59 -21.62
C ARG A 162 -10.54 1.20 -22.19
#